data_AF-A0A2E5WD00-F1
#
_entry.id   AF-A0A2E5WD00-F1
#
_cell.length_a   1.000
_cell.length_b   1.000
_cell.length_c   1.000
_cell.angle_alpha   90.00
_cell.angle_beta   90.00
_cell.angle_gamma   90.00
#
_symmetry.space_group_name_H-M   'P 1'
#
loop_
_entity.id
_entity.type
_entity.pdbx_description
1 polymer ?
#
loop_
_entity_poly.entity_id
_entity_poly.type
_entity_poly.pdbx_seq_one_letter_code
_entity_poly.pdbx_strand_id
1 'polypeptide(L)'
;YTGNDDNIVMDLLTTHRVAGPDGSPVDLRIVGGLLGHWAVWTKKAVELLHDCHTLADSDAVPAQMLTRAIEVTDTNAAFFDVANGFAGCIAGIHEVLRRQGLLTSIRCLNPNERLSQGQADEIDRVYAAYPHLNDDDFVAEHLETWLGR
;
A
#
# COMPACT_ATOMS: atom_id res chain seq x y z
N TYR A 1 3.11 -17.70 -0.63
CA TYR A 1 3.89 -16.48 -0.43
C TYR A 1 2.91 -15.33 -0.39
N THR A 2 2.87 -14.57 0.70
CA THR A 2 2.05 -13.35 0.81
C THR A 2 2.83 -12.25 0.10
N GLY A 3 2.20 -11.51 -0.81
CA GLY A 3 2.90 -10.50 -1.63
C GLY A 3 3.69 -9.48 -0.80
N ASN A 4 4.76 -8.95 -1.39
CA ASN A 4 5.69 -8.05 -0.73
C ASN A 4 5.19 -6.59 -0.79
N ASP A 5 5.20 -5.87 0.32
CA ASP A 5 4.71 -4.48 0.39
C ASP A 5 5.37 -3.59 -0.67
N ASP A 6 6.67 -3.72 -0.91
CA ASP A 6 7.40 -2.88 -1.87
C ASP A 6 7.26 -3.32 -3.35
N ASN A 7 6.61 -4.45 -3.65
CA ASN A 7 6.51 -5.01 -5.01
C ASN A 7 5.12 -5.58 -5.36
N ILE A 8 4.11 -5.33 -4.53
CA ILE A 8 2.82 -6.04 -4.59
C ILE A 8 2.15 -6.00 -5.97
N VAL A 9 2.20 -4.87 -6.67
CA VAL A 9 1.56 -4.73 -7.99
C VAL A 9 2.20 -5.69 -8.99
N MET A 10 3.52 -5.79 -9.01
CA MET A 10 4.22 -6.70 -9.92
C MET A 10 4.01 -8.16 -9.52
N ASP A 11 4.01 -8.45 -8.22
CA ASP A 11 3.73 -9.77 -7.67
C ASP A 11 2.34 -10.28 -8.11
N LEU A 12 1.32 -9.42 -8.09
CA LEU A 12 -0.05 -9.77 -8.50
C LEU A 12 -0.19 -9.94 -10.02
N LEU A 13 0.57 -9.19 -10.82
CA LEU A 13 0.50 -9.22 -12.29
C LEU A 13 1.35 -10.32 -12.92
N THR A 14 2.35 -10.85 -12.20
CA THR A 14 3.38 -11.71 -12.78
C THR A 14 3.19 -13.17 -12.41
N THR A 15 3.37 -14.07 -13.39
CA THR A 15 3.49 -15.50 -13.12
C THR A 15 4.90 -15.81 -12.61
N HIS A 16 5.00 -16.39 -11.42
CA HIS A 16 6.25 -16.83 -10.84
C HIS A 16 6.55 -18.27 -11.28
N ARG A 17 7.50 -18.43 -12.19
CA ARG A 17 7.95 -19.76 -12.65
C ARG A 17 9.15 -20.23 -11.84
N VAL A 18 8.97 -21.31 -11.09
CA VAL A 18 9.99 -21.91 -10.21
C VAL A 18 10.24 -23.37 -10.58
N ALA A 19 11.36 -23.94 -10.13
CA ALA A 19 11.63 -25.36 -10.33
C ALA A 19 10.89 -26.21 -9.28
N GLY A 20 10.16 -27.23 -9.74
CA GLY A 20 9.54 -28.25 -8.91
C GLY A 20 10.55 -29.28 -8.37
N PRO A 21 10.10 -30.22 -7.51
CA PRO A 21 10.99 -31.21 -6.88
C PRO A 21 11.75 -32.11 -7.86
N ASP A 22 11.21 -32.32 -9.06
CA ASP A 22 11.81 -33.10 -10.15
C ASP A 22 12.55 -32.23 -11.19
N GLY A 23 12.67 -30.92 -10.95
CA GLY A 23 13.27 -29.95 -11.86
C GLY A 23 12.34 -29.46 -12.97
N SER A 24 11.08 -29.92 -13.03
CA SER A 24 10.10 -29.39 -13.98
C SER A 24 9.64 -27.97 -13.60
N PRO A 25 9.30 -27.09 -14.55
CA PRO A 25 8.80 -25.76 -14.23
C PRO A 25 7.39 -25.83 -13.61
N VAL A 26 7.20 -25.11 -12.50
CA VAL A 26 5.92 -24.91 -11.83
C VAL A 26 5.57 -23.42 -11.86
N ASP A 27 4.38 -23.12 -12.36
CA ASP A 27 3.84 -21.77 -12.39
C ASP A 27 3.04 -21.50 -11.12
N LEU A 28 3.38 -20.41 -10.44
CA LEU A 28 2.73 -19.93 -9.24
C LEU A 28 2.25 -18.51 -9.47
N ARG A 29 1.14 -18.16 -8.81
CA ARG A 29 0.61 -16.79 -8.80
C ARG A 29 0.43 -16.32 -7.38
N ILE A 30 0.83 -15.08 -7.11
CA ILE A 30 0.45 -14.37 -5.90
C ILE A 30 -0.94 -13.79 -6.15
N VAL A 31 -1.90 -14.15 -5.30
CA VAL A 31 -3.31 -13.74 -5.45
C VAL A 31 -3.75 -12.76 -4.36
N GLY A 32 -2.80 -12.25 -3.58
CA GLY A 32 -3.05 -11.31 -2.49
C GLY A 32 -1.84 -11.17 -1.56
N GLY A 33 -1.98 -10.30 -0.58
CA GLY A 33 -0.97 -10.03 0.44
C GLY A 33 -1.60 -9.60 1.76
N LEU A 34 -0.81 -9.71 2.84
CA LEU A 34 -1.11 -9.08 4.13
C LEU A 34 -0.19 -7.86 4.23
N LEU A 35 -0.72 -6.70 3.89
CA LEU A 35 0.06 -5.53 3.53
C LEU A 35 -0.29 -4.40 4.49
N GLY A 36 0.71 -3.84 5.17
CA GLY A 36 0.44 -2.79 6.15
C GLY A 36 -0.05 -1.50 5.48
N HIS A 37 0.36 -1.24 4.24
CA HIS A 37 -0.12 -0.09 3.47
C HIS A 37 -1.64 -0.13 3.28
N TRP A 38 -2.22 -1.32 3.07
CA TRP A 38 -3.66 -1.45 2.83
C TRP A 38 -4.53 -1.19 4.07
N ALA A 39 -3.92 -0.91 5.22
CA ALA A 39 -4.60 -0.37 6.39
C ALA A 39 -5.12 1.07 6.19
N VAL A 40 -4.60 1.76 5.17
CA VAL A 40 -5.06 3.07 4.70
C VAL A 40 -5.35 2.98 3.21
N TRP A 41 -6.14 3.91 2.70
CA TRP A 41 -6.50 3.94 1.28
C TRP A 41 -7.15 2.63 0.80
N THR A 42 -7.86 1.95 1.71
CA THR A 42 -8.31 0.57 1.55
C THR A 42 -9.22 0.39 0.32
N LYS A 43 -10.07 1.37 -0.02
CA LYS A 43 -10.90 1.29 -1.23
C LYS A 43 -10.03 1.27 -2.48
N LYS A 44 -9.02 2.13 -2.56
CA LYS A 44 -8.06 2.15 -3.68
C LYS A 44 -7.20 0.90 -3.74
N ALA A 45 -6.77 0.38 -2.60
CA ALA A 45 -6.06 -0.89 -2.54
C ALA A 45 -6.90 -2.06 -3.09
N VAL A 46 -8.18 -2.13 -2.74
CA VAL A 46 -9.11 -3.17 -3.24
C VAL A 46 -9.40 -3.00 -4.73
N GLU A 47 -9.60 -1.77 -5.22
CA GLU A 47 -9.72 -1.48 -6.66
C GLU A 47 -8.48 -1.96 -7.42
N LEU A 48 -7.29 -1.62 -6.93
CA LEU A 48 -6.02 -2.04 -7.53
C LEU A 48 -5.86 -3.56 -7.53
N LEU A 49 -6.22 -4.24 -6.44
CA LEU A 49 -6.20 -5.71 -6.38
C LEU A 49 -7.12 -6.32 -7.44
N HIS A 50 -8.33 -5.78 -7.59
CA HIS A 50 -9.28 -6.23 -8.61
C HIS A 50 -8.70 -6.05 -10.02
N ASP A 51 -8.17 -4.86 -10.33
CA ASP A 51 -7.54 -4.58 -11.62
C ASP A 51 -6.39 -5.55 -11.91
N CYS A 52 -5.53 -5.82 -10.91
CA CYS A 52 -4.44 -6.77 -11.07
C CYS A 52 -4.94 -8.19 -11.36
N HIS A 53 -6.00 -8.65 -10.69
CA HIS A 53 -6.59 -9.95 -10.98
C HIS A 53 -7.14 -10.05 -12.40
N THR A 54 -7.85 -9.03 -12.87
CA THR A 54 -8.37 -8.99 -14.25
C THR A 54 -7.24 -8.98 -15.28
N LEU A 55 -6.16 -8.24 -15.01
CA LEU A 55 -5.04 -8.11 -15.94
C LEU A 55 -4.08 -9.31 -15.91
N ALA A 56 -3.96 -10.02 -14.78
CA ALA A 56 -3.09 -11.18 -14.66
C ALA A 56 -3.49 -12.34 -15.60
N ASP A 57 -4.78 -12.41 -15.97
CA ASP A 57 -5.31 -13.40 -16.91
C ASP A 57 -5.33 -12.88 -18.37
N SER A 58 -4.83 -11.67 -18.63
CA SER A 58 -4.80 -11.03 -19.96
C SER A 58 -3.48 -11.29 -20.71
N ASP A 59 -3.52 -11.25 -22.04
CA ASP A 59 -2.33 -11.44 -22.90
C ASP A 59 -1.27 -10.33 -22.74
N ALA A 60 -1.66 -9.16 -22.23
CA ALA A 60 -0.79 -8.02 -22.08
C ALA A 60 -1.12 -7.21 -20.82
N VAL A 61 -0.07 -6.74 -20.15
CA VAL A 61 -0.17 -5.79 -19.04
C VAL A 61 0.01 -4.37 -19.59
N PRO A 62 -0.96 -3.46 -19.38
CA PRO A 62 -0.82 -2.08 -19.79
C PRO A 62 0.40 -1.41 -19.12
N ALA A 63 1.18 -0.64 -19.87
CA ALA A 63 2.39 0.03 -19.35
C ALA A 63 2.10 0.94 -18.14
N GLN A 64 0.87 1.47 -18.03
CA GLN A 64 0.43 2.25 -16.87
C GLN A 64 0.49 1.46 -15.56
N MET A 65 0.39 0.13 -15.58
CA MET A 65 0.52 -0.70 -14.39
C MET A 65 1.96 -0.76 -13.89
N LEU A 66 2.95 -0.68 -14.78
CA LEU A 66 4.36 -0.56 -14.39
C LEU A 66 4.62 0.78 -13.71
N THR A 67 3.96 1.85 -14.19
CA THR A 67 4.01 3.16 -13.52
C THR A 67 3.33 3.07 -12.16
N ARG A 68 2.12 2.50 -12.11
CA ARG A 68 1.36 2.30 -10.87
C ARG A 68 2.13 1.52 -9.82
N ALA A 69 2.91 0.51 -10.22
CA ALA A 69 3.78 -0.24 -9.33
C ALA A 69 4.79 0.67 -8.62
N ILE A 70 5.46 1.56 -9.36
CA ILE A 70 6.43 2.51 -8.79
C ILE A 70 5.74 3.51 -7.86
N GLU A 71 4.58 4.05 -8.24
CA GLU A 71 3.82 5.01 -7.40
C GLU A 71 3.42 4.37 -6.05
N VAL A 72 2.98 3.11 -6.07
CA VAL A 72 2.63 2.35 -4.85
C VAL A 72 3.86 2.07 -4.00
N THR A 73 4.99 1.66 -4.60
CA THR A 73 6.25 1.45 -3.88
C THR A 73 6.76 2.75 -3.22
N ASP A 74 6.69 3.89 -3.92
CA ASP A 74 7.11 5.19 -3.38
C ASP A 74 6.22 5.64 -2.22
N THR A 75 4.90 5.46 -2.36
CA THR A 75 3.93 5.69 -1.27
C THR A 75 4.28 4.85 -0.04
N ASN A 76 4.55 3.54 -0.24
CA ASN A 76 4.92 2.63 0.84
C ASN A 76 6.20 3.07 1.54
N ALA A 77 7.20 3.53 0.77
CA ALA A 77 8.45 4.00 1.32
C ALA A 77 8.27 5.23 2.22
N ALA A 78 7.39 6.16 1.85
CA ALA A 78 7.04 7.32 2.67
C ALA A 78 6.29 6.93 3.95
N PHE A 79 5.32 6.02 3.85
CA PHE A 79 4.52 5.58 4.99
C PHE A 79 5.33 4.80 6.01
N PHE A 80 6.13 3.85 5.54
CA PHE A 80 6.91 2.97 6.38
C PHE A 80 8.27 3.52 6.77
N ASP A 81 8.58 4.76 6.40
CA ASP A 81 9.80 5.45 6.83
C ASP A 81 11.10 4.73 6.39
N VAL A 82 11.12 4.25 5.15
CA VAL A 82 12.26 3.48 4.61
C VAL A 82 13.57 4.27 4.71
N ALA A 83 13.51 5.59 4.46
CA ALA A 83 14.68 6.48 4.52
C ALA A 83 15.32 6.54 5.92
N ASN A 84 14.57 6.27 6.98
CA ASN A 84 15.04 6.26 8.36
C ASN A 84 15.05 4.85 8.97
N GLY A 85 15.06 3.81 8.14
CA GLY A 85 15.17 2.42 8.60
C GLY A 85 13.94 1.94 9.37
N PHE A 86 12.74 2.37 8.95
CA PHE A 86 11.45 1.96 9.51
C PHE A 86 11.16 2.46 10.93
N ALA A 87 11.89 3.48 11.40
CA ALA A 87 11.74 4.02 12.75
C ALA A 87 10.35 4.58 13.03
N GLY A 88 9.70 5.18 12.03
CA GLY A 88 8.36 5.74 12.09
C GLY A 88 7.28 4.90 11.39
N CYS A 89 7.48 3.59 11.22
CA CYS A 89 6.59 2.76 10.40
C CYS A 89 5.12 2.76 10.86
N ILE A 90 4.83 2.57 12.15
CA ILE A 90 3.45 2.62 12.66
C ILE A 90 2.94 4.06 12.74
N ALA A 91 3.81 4.99 13.17
CA ALA A 91 3.43 6.40 13.28
C ALA A 91 3.06 7.02 11.91
N GLY A 92 3.69 6.57 10.82
CA GLY A 92 3.37 6.97 9.45
C GLY A 92 1.98 6.53 9.02
N ILE A 93 1.61 5.27 9.26
CA ILE A 93 0.24 4.79 9.01
C ILE A 93 -0.77 5.54 9.88
N HIS A 94 -0.46 5.75 11.16
CA HIS A 94 -1.34 6.54 12.03
C HIS A 94 -1.49 7.99 11.55
N GLU A 95 -0.47 8.59 10.95
CA GLU A 95 -0.56 9.94 10.39
C GLU A 95 -1.55 10.00 9.24
N VAL A 96 -1.55 9.03 8.34
CA VAL A 96 -2.54 8.92 7.27
C VAL A 96 -3.95 8.70 7.84
N LEU A 97 -4.13 7.76 8.78
CA LEU A 97 -5.42 7.55 9.45
C LEU A 97 -5.92 8.79 10.21
N ARG A 98 -4.99 9.57 10.78
CA ARG A 98 -5.32 10.83 11.46
C ARG A 98 -5.78 11.89 10.47
N ARG A 99 -5.16 11.98 9.28
CA ARG A 99 -5.60 12.87 8.19
C ARG A 99 -7.00 12.50 7.70
N GLN A 100 -7.28 11.20 7.60
CA GLN A 100 -8.61 10.66 7.26
C GLN A 100 -9.67 10.83 8.36
N GLY A 101 -9.29 11.32 9.55
CA GLY A 101 -10.20 11.50 10.69
C GLY A 101 -10.57 10.21 11.43
N LEU A 102 -10.01 9.06 11.03
CA LEU A 102 -10.22 7.77 11.67
C LEU A 102 -9.47 7.66 13.01
N LEU A 103 -8.36 8.39 13.16
CA LEU A 103 -7.63 8.55 14.41
C LEU A 103 -7.55 10.02 14.85
N THR A 104 -7.48 10.26 16.15
CA THR A 104 -7.32 11.61 16.72
C THR A 104 -5.87 11.98 17.00
N SER A 105 -4.95 11.02 17.00
CA SER A 105 -3.52 11.24 17.25
C SER A 105 -2.66 10.14 16.64
N ILE A 106 -1.40 10.45 16.34
CA ILE A 106 -0.41 9.48 15.84
C ILE A 106 0.29 8.65 16.92
N ARG A 107 -0.15 8.77 18.18
CA ARG A 107 0.55 8.16 19.32
C ARG A 107 0.55 6.63 19.22
N CYS A 108 1.74 6.03 19.30
CA CYS A 108 1.92 4.59 19.42
C CYS A 108 1.96 4.15 20.90
N LEU A 109 1.78 2.84 21.14
CA LEU A 109 1.93 2.26 22.47
C LEU A 109 3.37 2.40 22.98
N ASN A 110 4.35 2.23 22.09
CA ASN A 110 5.74 2.56 22.37
C ASN A 110 5.92 4.08 22.25
N PRO A 111 6.26 4.80 23.33
CA PRO A 111 6.40 6.26 23.29
C PRO A 111 7.62 6.73 22.47
N ASN A 112 8.53 5.84 22.10
CA ASN A 112 9.67 6.16 21.24
C ASN A 112 9.35 5.98 19.75
N GLU A 113 8.24 5.31 19.43
CA GLU A 113 7.78 5.15 18.06
C GLU A 113 6.97 6.39 17.65
N ARG A 114 7.57 7.19 16.77
CA ARG A 114 7.10 8.51 16.35
C ARG A 114 7.47 8.72 14.89
N LEU A 115 6.89 9.73 14.26
CA LEU A 115 7.34 10.15 12.94
C LEU A 115 8.81 10.57 13.01
N SER A 116 9.60 10.07 12.08
CA SER A 116 10.97 10.52 11.89
C SER A 116 11.00 11.95 11.33
N GLN A 117 12.14 12.62 11.48
CA GLN A 117 12.35 13.92 10.88
C GLN A 117 12.18 13.83 9.35
N GLY A 118 11.31 14.68 8.80
CA GLY A 118 11.01 14.73 7.35
C GLY A 118 9.98 13.70 6.87
N GLN A 119 9.57 12.72 7.68
CA GLN A 119 8.61 11.70 7.25
C GLN A 119 7.23 12.31 6.94
N ALA A 120 6.77 13.28 7.73
CA ALA A 120 5.52 13.99 7.47
C ALA A 120 5.54 14.72 6.12
N ASP A 121 6.68 15.32 5.76
CA ASP A 121 6.87 16.02 4.49
C ASP A 121 6.91 15.03 3.31
N GLU A 122 7.48 13.84 3.50
CA GLU A 122 7.44 12.76 2.51
C GLU A 122 6.01 12.23 2.30
N ILE A 123 5.22 12.13 3.37
CA ILE A 123 3.79 11.79 3.28
C ILE A 123 3.05 12.88 2.48
N ASP A 124 3.29 14.16 2.76
CA ASP A 124 2.72 15.28 1.98
C ASP A 124 3.10 15.21 0.49
N ARG A 125 4.36 14.86 0.21
CA ARG A 125 4.87 14.72 -1.15
C ARG A 125 4.13 13.63 -1.93
N VAL A 126 3.96 12.43 -1.38
CA VAL A 126 3.28 11.33 -2.09
C VAL A 126 1.79 11.59 -2.25
N TYR A 127 1.16 12.26 -1.28
CA TYR A 127 -0.22 12.75 -1.40
C TYR A 127 -0.40 13.70 -2.59
N ALA A 128 0.53 14.64 -2.77
CA ALA A 128 0.51 15.59 -3.87
C ALA A 128 0.88 14.96 -5.23
N ALA A 129 1.83 14.01 -5.22
CA ALA A 129 2.32 13.35 -6.43
C ALA A 129 1.30 12.35 -7.00
N TYR A 130 0.59 11.62 -6.14
CA TYR A 130 -0.28 10.51 -6.53
C TYR A 130 -1.69 10.62 -5.91
N PRO A 131 -2.44 11.71 -6.17
CA PRO A 131 -3.76 11.92 -5.57
C PRO A 131 -4.78 10.84 -5.95
N HIS A 132 -4.56 10.09 -7.03
CA HIS A 132 -5.42 8.99 -7.46
C HIS A 132 -5.27 7.71 -6.63
N LEU A 133 -4.26 7.62 -5.76
CA LEU A 133 -4.01 6.44 -4.91
C LEU A 133 -4.72 6.48 -3.56
N ASN A 134 -5.21 7.65 -3.12
CA ASN A 134 -5.93 7.77 -1.86
C ASN A 134 -7.45 7.68 -2.04
N ASP A 135 -8.14 7.43 -0.94
CA ASP A 135 -9.61 7.40 -0.84
C ASP A 135 -10.15 8.38 0.22
N ASP A 136 -9.42 9.46 0.49
CA ASP A 136 -9.74 10.36 1.60
C ASP A 136 -11.13 10.99 1.46
N ASP A 137 -11.54 11.35 0.25
CA ASP A 137 -12.90 11.86 -0.02
C ASP A 137 -13.98 10.82 0.32
N PHE A 138 -13.75 9.55 -0.06
CA PHE A 138 -14.66 8.45 0.25
C PHE A 138 -14.75 8.22 1.76
N VAL A 139 -13.61 8.27 2.47
CA VAL A 139 -13.61 8.15 3.93
C VAL A 139 -14.35 9.32 4.58
N ALA A 140 -14.14 10.55 4.11
CA ALA A 140 -14.80 11.73 4.64
C ALA A 140 -16.33 11.67 4.49
N GLU A 141 -16.83 11.17 3.36
CA GLU A 141 -18.28 11.00 3.11
C GLU A 141 -18.95 9.99 4.05
N HIS A 142 -18.19 9.04 4.60
CA HIS A 142 -18.72 7.94 5.42
C HIS A 142 -18.34 8.02 6.91
N LEU A 143 -17.48 8.95 7.31
CA LEU A 143 -16.89 9.02 8.64
C LEU A 143 -17.95 9.12 9.76
N GLU A 144 -18.95 10.00 9.60
CA GLU A 144 -20.04 10.17 10.57
C GLU A 144 -20.82 8.87 10.78
N THR A 145 -21.10 8.15 9.69
CA THR A 145 -21.82 6.88 9.75
C THR A 145 -21.01 5.79 10.44
N TRP A 146 -19.72 5.67 10.16
CA TRP A 146 -18.86 4.63 10.74
C TRP A 146 -18.54 4.87 12.21
N LEU A 147 -18.37 6.14 12.61
CA LEU A 147 -18.02 6.49 13.98
C LEU A 147 -19.22 6.81 14.87
N GLY A 148 -20.44 6.83 14.31
CA GLY A 148 -21.68 7.11 15.04
C GLY A 148 -21.68 8.50 15.66
N ARG A 149 -21.14 9.48 14.94
CA ARG A 149 -21.11 10.89 15.34
C ARG A 149 -22.23 11.68 14.65
#